data_AF-A0A0F9XIT9-F1
#
_entry.id   AF-A0A0F9XIT9-F1
#
_cell.length_a   1.000
_cell.length_b   1.000
_cell.length_c   1.000
_cell.angle_alpha   90.00
_cell.angle_beta   90.00
_cell.angle_gamma   90.00
#
_symmetry.space_group_name_H-M   'P 1'
#
loop_
_entity.id
_entity.type
_entity.pdbx_description
1 polymer ?
#
loop_
_entity_poly.entity_id
_entity_poly.type
_entity_poly.pdbx_seq_one_letter_code
_entity_poly.pdbx_strand_id
1 'polypeptide(L)'
;MLEVGKRDFIGRGQLGREVFEFNLSFRGIDMSQMAVERPDMCKKILQQFNKYYEKGAIKPIAPMKHFEAEDIIEAFRYMQKGQYIGKIVVLMPADPSKLQSVATPQAVKFKSDRTYPLVGGLGSLGKSVSIWMVENGARHIMYLSRFAGDSEQDKRFIREIESQECAVQAIKESVTSLQDVYRAVEQAAMPIAGVFLMTMVLKLSHDDWFTAARPKVDGISIKLRNTVGQANYSAANAYLTAFTQSRHQQGLPAGVVNVGVVDDIGYVVENPALLEQFRALNFYTMDETGLLDALARDRRMAQAHLQDSGATSGASTGSEDFGQFMKSVNASPSLLDTPNNLDFLTAQIGMCIYNLMSRDAKDLDLSLNLTQLGVDSLVAIEIRNWWRRTLGVNVSPLEFMGARSIANLGKLAAKGIKEAHRAA
;
A
#
# COMPACT_ATOMS: atom_id res chain seq x y z
N MET A 1 -30.94 -26.65 -13.80
CA MET A 1 -29.69 -25.96 -14.19
C MET A 1 -28.73 -25.95 -13.01
N LEU A 2 -27.49 -26.37 -13.23
CA LEU A 2 -26.41 -26.29 -12.25
C LEU A 2 -25.41 -25.26 -12.77
N GLU A 3 -25.34 -24.10 -12.13
CA GLU A 3 -24.49 -22.99 -12.55
C GLU A 3 -23.21 -22.99 -11.71
N VAL A 4 -22.06 -23.01 -12.38
CA VAL A 4 -20.73 -23.00 -11.75
C VAL A 4 -19.98 -21.70 -12.09
N GLY A 5 -20.40 -21.00 -13.15
CA GLY A 5 -19.84 -19.70 -13.52
C GLY A 5 -20.24 -18.62 -12.52
N LYS A 6 -19.29 -17.74 -12.16
CA LYS A 6 -19.54 -16.62 -11.23
C LYS A 6 -19.89 -15.30 -11.91
N ARG A 7 -19.68 -15.18 -13.23
CA ARG A 7 -19.81 -13.91 -13.96
C ARG A 7 -21.18 -13.27 -13.77
N ASP A 8 -22.25 -14.04 -13.99
CA ASP A 8 -23.61 -13.51 -13.96
C ASP A 8 -24.09 -13.29 -12.51
N PHE A 9 -23.61 -14.07 -11.53
CA PHE A 9 -23.86 -13.79 -10.11
C PHE A 9 -23.24 -12.46 -9.67
N ILE A 10 -21.98 -12.20 -10.05
CA ILE A 10 -21.27 -10.95 -9.72
C ILE A 10 -21.93 -9.77 -10.46
N GLY A 11 -22.24 -9.96 -11.74
CA GLY A 11 -22.88 -8.95 -12.59
C GLY A 11 -24.36 -8.72 -12.31
N ARG A 12 -24.96 -9.41 -11.33
CA ARG A 12 -26.40 -9.39 -11.04
C ARG A 12 -27.27 -9.63 -12.28
N GLY A 13 -26.88 -10.63 -13.08
CA GLY A 13 -27.62 -11.07 -14.26
C GLY A 13 -29.07 -11.43 -13.92
N GLN A 14 -29.98 -11.16 -14.85
CA GLN A 14 -31.40 -11.47 -14.69
C GLN A 14 -31.68 -12.91 -15.15
N LEU A 15 -32.56 -13.60 -14.42
CA LEU A 15 -33.05 -14.93 -14.79
C LEU A 15 -34.54 -14.84 -15.09
N GLY A 16 -34.93 -15.25 -16.30
CA GLY A 16 -36.34 -15.33 -16.70
C GLY A 16 -37.12 -16.25 -15.76
N ARG A 17 -38.34 -15.86 -15.36
CA ARG A 17 -39.14 -16.61 -14.39
C ARG A 17 -40.01 -17.67 -15.06
N GLU A 18 -40.29 -17.50 -16.35
CA GLU A 18 -41.07 -18.40 -17.20
C GLU A 18 -40.50 -19.83 -17.23
N VAL A 19 -39.18 -20.00 -17.09
CA VAL A 19 -38.54 -21.33 -17.06
C VAL A 19 -38.99 -22.17 -15.86
N PHE A 20 -39.48 -21.55 -14.79
CA PHE A 20 -39.94 -22.25 -13.59
C PHE A 20 -41.37 -22.78 -13.70
N GLU A 21 -42.15 -22.36 -14.71
CA GLU A 21 -43.48 -22.93 -14.99
C GLU A 21 -43.39 -24.42 -15.36
N PHE A 22 -42.23 -24.85 -15.85
CA PHE A 22 -41.93 -26.25 -16.16
C PHE A 22 -41.35 -27.04 -14.97
N ASN A 23 -41.52 -26.54 -13.73
CA ASN A 23 -40.96 -27.14 -12.51
C ASN A 23 -39.43 -27.34 -12.54
N LEU A 24 -38.71 -26.48 -13.27
CA LEU A 24 -37.25 -26.53 -13.31
C LEU A 24 -36.64 -26.03 -12.01
N SER A 25 -35.46 -26.56 -11.65
CA SER A 25 -34.67 -26.09 -10.51
C SER A 25 -33.40 -25.39 -11.00
N PHE A 26 -33.08 -24.24 -10.43
CA PHE A 26 -31.82 -23.54 -10.62
C PHE A 26 -30.97 -23.63 -9.35
N ARG A 27 -29.70 -24.03 -9.48
CA ARG A 27 -28.75 -24.14 -8.35
C ARG A 27 -27.41 -23.51 -8.74
N GLY A 28 -27.02 -22.45 -8.04
CA GLY A 28 -25.65 -21.95 -8.05
C GLY A 28 -24.76 -22.83 -7.18
N ILE A 29 -23.59 -23.21 -7.69
CA ILE A 29 -22.63 -24.07 -6.99
C ILE A 29 -21.32 -23.31 -6.84
N ASP A 30 -21.00 -22.93 -5.60
CA ASP A 30 -19.70 -22.38 -5.23
C ASP A 30 -18.97 -23.34 -4.27
N MET A 31 -18.00 -24.07 -4.82
CA MET A 31 -17.20 -25.02 -4.04
C MET A 31 -16.32 -24.32 -2.99
N SER A 32 -15.92 -23.06 -3.22
CA SER A 32 -15.07 -22.31 -2.28
C SER A 32 -15.85 -21.91 -1.03
N GLN A 33 -17.07 -21.39 -1.19
CA GLN A 33 -17.96 -21.08 -0.07
C GLN A 33 -18.38 -22.34 0.69
N MET A 34 -18.72 -23.41 -0.03
CA MET A 34 -19.09 -24.69 0.59
C MET A 34 -17.95 -25.27 1.46
N ALA A 35 -16.69 -25.10 1.06
CA ALA A 35 -15.55 -25.57 1.84
C ALA A 35 -15.42 -24.87 3.20
N VAL A 36 -15.78 -23.58 3.27
CA VAL A 36 -15.76 -22.79 4.51
C VAL A 36 -16.98 -23.08 5.38
N GLU A 37 -18.18 -23.07 4.80
CA GLU A 37 -19.43 -23.14 5.56
C GLU A 37 -19.91 -24.57 5.85
N ARG A 38 -19.52 -25.56 5.04
CA ARG A 38 -20.02 -26.94 5.10
C ARG A 38 -18.90 -27.98 4.87
N PRO A 39 -17.87 -28.02 5.73
CA PRO A 39 -16.72 -28.91 5.57
C PRO A 39 -17.09 -30.40 5.52
N ASP A 40 -18.13 -30.83 6.25
CA ASP A 40 -18.61 -32.22 6.22
C ASP A 40 -19.12 -32.65 4.84
N MET A 41 -19.68 -31.73 4.07
CA MET A 41 -20.10 -32.01 2.69
C MET A 41 -18.88 -32.21 1.78
N CYS A 42 -17.84 -31.39 1.92
CA CYS A 42 -16.59 -31.57 1.19
C CYS A 42 -15.95 -32.94 1.47
N LYS A 43 -15.98 -33.38 2.74
CA LYS A 43 -15.52 -34.72 3.13
C LYS A 43 -16.29 -35.83 2.39
N LYS A 44 -17.63 -35.74 2.35
CA LYS A 44 -18.48 -36.72 1.62
C LYS A 44 -18.19 -36.72 0.12
N ILE A 45 -18.01 -35.55 -0.49
CA ILE A 45 -17.69 -35.41 -1.92
C ILE A 45 -16.32 -36.03 -2.22
N LEU A 46 -15.32 -35.81 -1.36
CA LEU A 46 -13.98 -36.39 -1.53
C LEU A 46 -14.00 -37.93 -1.41
N GLN A 47 -14.78 -38.48 -0.46
CA GLN A 47 -14.99 -39.93 -0.34
C GLN A 47 -15.65 -40.51 -1.60
N GLN A 48 -16.63 -39.79 -2.15
CA GLN A 48 -17.30 -40.18 -3.40
C GLN A 48 -16.33 -40.10 -4.60
N PHE A 49 -15.49 -39.07 -4.67
CA PHE A 49 -14.43 -38.94 -5.67
C PHE A 49 -13.51 -40.16 -5.65
N ASN A 50 -12.98 -40.54 -4.48
CA ASN A 50 -12.09 -41.71 -4.34
C ASN A 50 -12.74 -43.00 -4.85
N LYS A 51 -14.01 -43.23 -4.49
CA LYS A 51 -14.77 -44.40 -4.97
C LYS A 51 -14.89 -44.45 -6.49
N TYR A 52 -15.07 -43.31 -7.16
CA TYR A 52 -15.13 -43.26 -8.62
C TYR A 52 -13.74 -43.35 -9.27
N TYR A 53 -12.72 -42.80 -8.62
CA TYR A 53 -11.34 -42.89 -9.05
C TYR A 53 -10.83 -44.34 -9.02
N GLU A 54 -11.04 -45.06 -7.91
CA GLU A 54 -10.68 -46.48 -7.77
C GLU A 54 -11.39 -47.38 -8.79
N LYS A 55 -12.62 -47.03 -9.18
CA LYS A 55 -13.38 -47.71 -10.23
C LYS A 55 -12.96 -47.33 -11.65
N GLY A 56 -12.00 -46.41 -11.81
CA GLY A 56 -11.53 -45.91 -13.09
C GLY A 56 -12.52 -45.02 -13.86
N ALA A 57 -13.61 -44.58 -13.21
CA ALA A 57 -14.60 -43.68 -13.80
C ALA A 57 -14.09 -42.22 -13.87
N ILE A 58 -13.20 -41.85 -12.95
CA ILE A 58 -12.44 -40.59 -13.00
C ILE A 58 -11.01 -40.91 -13.41
N LYS A 59 -10.52 -40.23 -14.43
CA LYS A 59 -9.15 -40.37 -14.95
C LYS A 59 -8.48 -38.99 -14.98
N PRO A 60 -7.13 -38.92 -14.99
CA PRO A 60 -6.43 -37.68 -15.24
C PRO A 60 -6.96 -36.98 -16.50
N ILE A 61 -7.17 -35.67 -16.42
CA ILE A 61 -7.64 -34.88 -17.57
C ILE A 61 -6.55 -34.90 -18.64
N ALA A 62 -6.91 -35.25 -19.88
CA ALA A 62 -6.02 -35.20 -21.03
C ALA A 62 -6.69 -34.45 -22.18
N PRO A 63 -5.95 -33.63 -22.94
CA PRO A 63 -4.51 -33.37 -22.84
C PRO A 63 -4.14 -32.43 -21.67
N MET A 64 -2.88 -32.50 -21.23
CA MET A 64 -2.29 -31.55 -20.30
C MET A 64 -1.23 -30.72 -21.03
N LYS A 65 -1.31 -29.40 -20.93
CA LYS A 65 -0.27 -28.50 -21.42
C LYS A 65 0.61 -28.10 -20.25
N HIS A 66 1.89 -28.48 -20.33
CA HIS A 66 2.88 -28.16 -19.31
C HIS A 66 3.58 -26.84 -19.62
N PHE A 67 3.84 -26.08 -18.56
CA PHE A 67 4.74 -24.91 -18.53
C PHE A 67 5.67 -25.06 -17.34
N GLU A 68 6.92 -24.66 -17.46
CA GLU A 68 7.81 -24.55 -16.30
C GLU A 68 7.37 -23.37 -15.43
N ALA A 69 7.60 -23.45 -14.11
CA ALA A 69 7.25 -22.35 -13.20
C ALA A 69 8.04 -21.07 -13.47
N GLU A 70 9.21 -21.17 -14.09
CA GLU A 70 9.98 -20.04 -14.62
C GLU A 70 9.19 -19.27 -15.70
N ASP A 71 8.38 -19.99 -16.49
CA ASP A 71 7.55 -19.47 -17.57
C ASP A 71 6.09 -19.24 -17.12
N ILE A 72 5.85 -18.96 -15.84
CA ILE A 72 4.50 -18.80 -15.28
C ILE A 72 3.67 -17.76 -16.07
N ILE A 73 4.33 -16.72 -16.54
CA ILE A 73 3.74 -15.68 -17.39
C ILE A 73 3.17 -16.26 -18.69
N GLU A 74 3.92 -17.12 -19.38
CA GLU A 74 3.48 -17.76 -20.62
C GLU A 74 2.29 -18.69 -20.37
N ALA A 75 2.27 -19.37 -19.22
CA ALA A 75 1.13 -20.19 -18.82
C ALA A 75 -0.15 -19.35 -18.68
N PHE A 76 -0.08 -18.18 -18.05
CA PHE A 76 -1.21 -17.26 -17.90
C PHE A 76 -1.66 -16.69 -19.25
N ARG A 77 -0.74 -16.29 -20.12
CA ARG A 77 -1.07 -15.82 -21.47
C ARG A 77 -1.75 -16.88 -22.31
N TYR A 78 -1.23 -18.10 -22.26
CA TYR A 78 -1.83 -19.23 -22.95
C TYR A 78 -3.25 -19.50 -22.43
N MET A 79 -3.46 -19.40 -21.12
CA MET A 79 -4.79 -19.51 -20.50
C MET A 79 -5.76 -18.40 -20.98
N GLN A 80 -5.30 -17.15 -21.04
CA GLN A 80 -6.12 -15.99 -21.45
C GLN A 80 -6.66 -16.11 -22.87
N LYS A 81 -5.95 -16.78 -23.79
CA LYS A 81 -6.43 -17.03 -25.16
C LYS A 81 -7.72 -17.86 -25.19
N GLY A 82 -8.00 -18.66 -24.15
CA GLY A 82 -9.22 -19.47 -24.05
C GLY A 82 -9.32 -20.61 -25.07
N GLN A 83 -8.28 -20.85 -25.88
CA GLN A 83 -8.27 -21.83 -26.98
C GLN A 83 -7.62 -23.16 -26.60
N TYR A 84 -7.49 -23.47 -25.31
CA TYR A 84 -6.85 -24.71 -24.84
C TYR A 84 -7.89 -25.78 -24.50
N ILE A 85 -7.52 -27.04 -24.71
CA ILE A 85 -8.30 -28.21 -24.30
C ILE A 85 -7.59 -28.85 -23.10
N GLY A 86 -8.36 -29.27 -22.11
CA GLY A 86 -7.85 -29.98 -20.94
C GLY A 86 -7.28 -29.04 -19.87
N LYS A 87 -6.13 -29.37 -19.30
CA LYS A 87 -5.57 -28.65 -18.14
C LYS A 87 -4.20 -28.04 -18.44
N ILE A 88 -4.02 -26.79 -18.02
CA ILE A 88 -2.71 -26.14 -17.97
C ILE A 88 -2.09 -26.51 -16.62
N VAL A 89 -0.88 -27.07 -16.66
CA VAL A 89 -0.14 -27.54 -15.49
C VAL A 89 1.20 -26.83 -15.44
N VAL A 90 1.51 -26.22 -14.29
CA VAL A 90 2.81 -25.60 -14.05
C VAL A 90 3.70 -26.60 -13.32
N LEU A 91 4.87 -26.88 -13.88
CA LEU A 91 5.87 -27.77 -13.32
C LEU A 91 6.80 -26.96 -12.41
N MET A 92 6.85 -27.33 -11.14
CA MET A 92 7.77 -26.70 -10.19
C MET A 92 9.18 -27.26 -10.41
N PRO A 93 10.23 -26.41 -10.46
CA PRO A 93 11.60 -26.88 -10.60
C PRO A 93 12.00 -27.68 -9.36
N ALA A 94 12.88 -28.67 -9.55
CA ALA A 94 13.45 -29.44 -8.44
C ALA A 94 14.29 -28.56 -7.49
N ASP A 95 14.85 -27.47 -8.02
CA ASP A 95 15.58 -26.45 -7.28
C ASP A 95 14.76 -25.14 -7.21
N PRO A 96 14.19 -24.80 -6.04
CA PRO A 96 13.41 -23.58 -5.87
C PRO A 96 14.19 -22.28 -6.08
N SER A 97 15.53 -22.30 -5.99
CA SER A 97 16.37 -21.10 -6.14
C SER A 97 16.33 -20.51 -7.56
N LYS A 98 15.87 -21.30 -8.54
CA LYS A 98 15.65 -20.85 -9.92
C LYS A 98 14.46 -19.91 -10.07
N LEU A 99 13.54 -19.89 -9.10
CA LEU A 99 12.40 -18.99 -9.12
C LEU A 99 12.82 -17.62 -8.63
N GLN A 100 12.55 -16.58 -9.43
CA GLN A 100 12.69 -15.20 -8.99
C GLN A 100 11.64 -14.91 -7.91
N SER A 101 12.05 -15.01 -6.64
CA SER A 101 11.19 -14.64 -5.51
C SER A 101 11.51 -13.22 -5.06
N VAL A 102 10.49 -12.38 -4.94
CA VAL A 102 10.59 -11.14 -4.17
C VAL A 102 10.35 -11.49 -2.72
N ALA A 103 11.21 -11.01 -1.81
CA ALA A 103 10.98 -11.20 -0.38
C ALA A 103 9.62 -10.60 0.00
N THR A 104 8.70 -11.44 0.48
CA THR A 104 7.43 -10.97 1.04
C THR A 104 7.77 -10.07 2.23
N PRO A 105 7.27 -8.81 2.27
CA PRO A 105 7.40 -7.98 3.46
C PRO A 105 6.85 -8.77 4.65
N GLN A 106 7.69 -9.00 5.65
CA GLN A 106 7.29 -9.75 6.83
C GLN A 106 6.23 -8.92 7.56
N ALA A 107 5.05 -9.51 7.79
CA ALA A 107 3.96 -8.83 8.50
C ALA A 107 4.48 -8.35 9.86
N VAL A 108 4.27 -7.06 10.17
CA VAL A 108 4.64 -6.48 11.46
C VAL A 108 3.87 -7.22 12.56
N LYS A 109 4.58 -7.67 13.60
CA LYS A 109 3.96 -8.30 14.77
C LYS A 109 4.46 -7.64 16.03
N PHE A 110 3.53 -7.06 16.78
CA PHE A 110 3.77 -6.51 18.10
C PHE A 110 3.72 -7.62 19.15
N LYS A 111 4.58 -7.49 20.15
CA LYS A 111 4.64 -8.42 21.28
C LYS A 111 3.49 -8.08 22.24
N SER A 112 2.67 -9.07 22.57
CA SER A 112 1.52 -8.88 23.45
C SER A 112 1.91 -8.65 24.92
N ASP A 113 3.13 -9.01 25.33
CA ASP A 113 3.66 -8.85 26.69
C ASP A 113 4.39 -7.50 26.92
N ARG A 114 4.15 -6.50 26.06
CA ARG A 114 4.87 -5.22 26.06
C ARG A 114 3.94 -4.03 26.00
N THR A 115 4.37 -2.93 26.63
CA THR A 115 3.70 -1.63 26.54
C THR A 115 4.24 -0.80 25.39
N TYR A 116 3.34 -0.15 24.67
CA TYR A 116 3.66 0.77 23.58
C TYR A 116 3.17 2.19 23.92
N PRO A 117 4.06 3.10 24.34
CA PRO A 117 3.71 4.50 24.55
C PRO A 117 3.49 5.24 23.23
N LEU A 118 2.31 5.84 23.07
CA LEU A 118 1.93 6.66 21.92
C LEU A 118 1.75 8.11 22.37
N VAL A 119 2.73 8.95 22.04
CA VAL A 119 2.71 10.38 22.34
C VAL A 119 1.97 11.09 21.21
N GLY A 120 0.83 11.72 21.52
CA GLY A 120 -0.09 12.24 20.50
C GLY A 120 -0.97 11.17 19.83
N GLY A 121 -1.04 9.96 20.42
CA GLY A 121 -1.81 8.83 19.86
C GLY A 121 -3.33 8.99 19.85
N LEU A 122 -3.88 9.92 20.63
CA LEU A 122 -5.32 10.21 20.64
C LEU A 122 -5.76 11.21 19.55
N GLY A 123 -4.82 11.74 18.75
CA GLY A 123 -5.15 12.48 17.53
C GLY A 123 -5.73 11.56 16.45
N SER A 124 -6.42 12.10 15.46
CA SER A 124 -7.07 11.34 14.38
C SER A 124 -6.14 10.33 13.69
N LEU A 125 -4.91 10.74 13.36
CA LEU A 125 -3.89 9.83 12.80
C LEU A 125 -3.43 8.77 13.81
N GLY A 126 -3.23 9.18 15.06
CA GLY A 126 -2.80 8.28 16.12
C GLY A 126 -3.82 7.19 16.41
N LYS A 127 -5.12 7.50 16.29
CA LYS A 127 -6.22 6.52 16.46
C LYS A 127 -6.13 5.40 15.43
N SER A 128 -5.96 5.76 14.15
CA SER A 128 -5.75 4.81 13.06
C SER A 128 -4.55 3.89 13.32
N VAL A 129 -3.39 4.48 13.65
CA VAL A 129 -2.18 3.72 13.98
C VAL A 129 -2.40 2.81 15.20
N SER A 130 -3.16 3.26 16.20
CA SER A 130 -3.45 2.46 17.40
C SER A 130 -4.28 1.22 17.07
N ILE A 131 -5.31 1.36 16.24
CA ILE A 131 -6.12 0.22 15.77
C ILE A 131 -5.23 -0.77 15.02
N TRP A 132 -4.45 -0.27 14.04
CA TRP A 132 -3.51 -1.09 13.28
C TRP A 132 -2.51 -1.84 14.19
N MET A 133 -1.98 -1.19 15.23
CA MET A 133 -1.08 -1.84 16.18
C MET A 133 -1.77 -2.99 16.92
N VAL A 134 -3.03 -2.83 17.34
CA VAL A 134 -3.82 -3.86 18.03
C VAL A 134 -4.13 -5.04 17.10
N GLU A 135 -4.52 -4.76 15.86
CA GLU A 135 -4.72 -5.78 14.82
C GLU A 135 -3.44 -6.58 14.55
N ASN A 136 -2.27 -5.94 14.69
CA ASN A 136 -0.96 -6.56 14.52
C ASN A 136 -0.35 -7.09 15.84
N GLY A 137 -1.15 -7.24 16.91
CA GLY A 137 -0.78 -7.99 18.11
C GLY A 137 -0.43 -7.17 19.35
N ALA A 138 -0.50 -5.84 19.30
CA ALA A 138 -0.29 -5.01 20.48
C ALA A 138 -1.45 -5.22 21.47
N ARG A 139 -1.15 -5.40 22.75
CA ARG A 139 -2.15 -5.64 23.81
C ARG A 139 -2.03 -4.70 25.01
N HIS A 140 -1.00 -3.85 25.06
CA HIS A 140 -0.89 -2.79 26.05
C HIS A 140 -0.48 -1.47 25.38
N ILE A 141 -1.41 -0.53 25.29
CA ILE A 141 -1.16 0.81 24.73
C ILE A 141 -1.18 1.85 25.84
N MET A 142 -0.20 2.74 25.83
CA MET A 142 -0.11 3.84 26.78
C MET A 142 -0.19 5.18 26.03
N TYR A 143 -1.29 5.90 26.17
CA TYR A 143 -1.43 7.24 25.61
C TYR A 143 -0.83 8.27 26.56
N LEU A 144 0.15 9.04 26.07
CA LEU A 144 0.82 10.07 26.84
C LEU A 144 0.52 11.45 26.26
N SER A 145 -0.26 12.25 26.99
CA SER A 145 -0.51 13.65 26.65
C SER A 145 -1.10 14.40 27.83
N ARG A 146 -0.95 15.73 27.85
CA ARG A 146 -1.47 16.61 28.92
C ARG A 146 -2.97 16.43 29.22
N PHE A 147 -3.74 16.01 28.22
CA PHE A 147 -5.20 15.88 28.32
C PHE A 147 -5.68 14.45 27.99
N ALA A 148 -4.80 13.45 28.13
CA ALA A 148 -5.11 12.08 27.73
C ALA A 148 -6.35 11.55 28.46
N GLY A 149 -7.36 11.11 27.71
CA GLY A 149 -8.59 10.53 28.27
C GLY A 149 -9.55 11.54 28.91
N ASP A 150 -9.33 12.85 28.77
CA ASP A 150 -10.22 13.88 29.33
C ASP A 150 -11.53 14.01 28.55
N SER A 151 -11.45 13.98 27.21
CA SER A 151 -12.63 14.18 26.36
C SER A 151 -13.51 12.94 26.29
N GLU A 152 -14.81 13.13 26.09
CA GLU A 152 -15.73 12.00 25.85
C GLU A 152 -15.39 11.22 24.57
N GLN A 153 -14.77 11.87 23.59
CA GLN A 153 -14.27 11.21 22.38
C GLN A 153 -13.09 10.28 22.69
N ASP A 154 -12.17 10.71 23.54
CA ASP A 154 -11.04 9.85 23.97
C ASP A 154 -11.55 8.67 24.77
N LYS A 155 -12.46 8.89 25.71
CA LYS A 155 -13.05 7.80 26.50
C LYS A 155 -13.78 6.78 25.64
N ARG A 156 -14.52 7.22 24.61
CA ARG A 156 -15.18 6.32 23.65
C ARG A 156 -14.16 5.49 22.87
N PHE A 157 -13.13 6.14 22.35
CA PHE A 157 -12.07 5.47 21.60
C PHE A 157 -11.27 4.49 22.46
N ILE A 158 -10.95 4.86 23.71
CA ILE A 158 -10.28 3.98 24.66
C ILE A 158 -11.12 2.70 24.87
N ARG A 159 -12.44 2.82 25.08
CA ARG A 159 -13.33 1.63 25.21
C ARG A 159 -13.36 0.76 23.96
N GLU A 160 -13.24 1.36 22.77
CA GLU A 160 -13.19 0.64 21.50
C GLU A 160 -11.88 -0.15 21.33
N ILE A 161 -10.76 0.37 21.84
CA ILE A 161 -9.51 -0.38 21.88
C ILE A 161 -9.56 -1.47 22.95
N GLU A 162 -10.13 -1.17 24.11
CA GLU A 162 -10.30 -2.14 25.20
C GLU A 162 -11.20 -3.33 24.83
N SER A 163 -12.22 -3.11 23.98
CA SER A 163 -13.07 -4.21 23.48
C SER A 163 -12.35 -5.18 22.56
N GLN A 164 -11.17 -4.81 22.05
CA GLN A 164 -10.29 -5.65 21.23
C GLN A 164 -9.22 -6.37 22.07
N GLU A 165 -9.50 -6.58 23.36
CA GLU A 165 -8.60 -7.24 24.32
C GLU A 165 -7.27 -6.49 24.55
N CYS A 166 -7.22 -5.19 24.27
CA CYS A 166 -6.05 -4.36 24.51
C CYS A 166 -6.22 -3.51 25.78
N ALA A 167 -5.34 -3.65 26.76
CA ALA A 167 -5.31 -2.78 27.93
C ALA A 167 -4.79 -1.39 27.55
N VAL A 168 -5.44 -0.34 28.05
CA VAL A 168 -5.09 1.05 27.75
C VAL A 168 -4.77 1.84 29.01
N GLN A 169 -3.65 2.57 29.01
CA GLN A 169 -3.30 3.54 30.05
C GLN A 169 -3.29 4.95 29.46
N ALA A 170 -4.13 5.85 29.97
CA ALA A 170 -4.11 7.27 29.60
C ALA A 170 -3.38 8.08 30.69
N ILE A 171 -2.16 8.53 30.38
CA ILE A 171 -1.29 9.25 31.32
C ILE A 171 -1.27 10.73 31.00
N LYS A 172 -1.72 11.54 31.97
CA LYS A 172 -1.87 13.00 31.86
C LYS A 172 -0.60 13.75 32.25
N GLU A 173 0.46 13.51 31.50
CA GLU A 173 1.80 14.04 31.77
C GLU A 173 2.34 14.74 30.51
N SER A 174 3.24 15.72 30.67
CA SER A 174 3.81 16.45 29.54
C SER A 174 5.14 15.85 29.09
N VAL A 175 5.26 15.46 27.82
CA VAL A 175 6.54 15.01 27.25
C VAL A 175 7.61 16.09 27.15
N THR A 176 7.24 17.36 27.36
CA THR A 176 8.18 18.48 27.41
C THR A 176 8.84 18.64 28.79
N SER A 177 8.43 17.86 29.80
CA SER A 177 9.01 17.85 31.14
C SER A 177 9.69 16.50 31.36
N LEU A 178 11.00 16.53 31.62
CA LEU A 178 11.75 15.30 31.84
C LEU A 178 11.26 14.54 33.08
N GLN A 179 10.84 15.24 34.13
CA GLN A 179 10.28 14.63 35.34
C GLN A 179 8.96 13.92 35.07
N ASP A 180 8.09 14.55 34.27
CA ASP A 180 6.81 13.98 33.85
C ASP A 180 7.03 12.72 33.00
N VAL A 181 8.04 12.73 32.12
CA VAL A 181 8.43 11.55 31.33
C VAL A 181 8.92 10.42 32.23
N TYR A 182 9.76 10.69 33.23
CA TYR A 182 10.19 9.66 34.18
C TYR A 182 9.02 9.04 34.94
N ARG A 183 8.10 9.86 35.48
CA ARG A 183 6.89 9.37 36.14
C ARG A 183 6.02 8.55 35.21
N ALA A 184 5.89 8.95 33.94
CA ALA A 184 5.11 8.21 32.95
C ALA A 184 5.73 6.84 32.65
N VAL A 185 7.06 6.77 32.50
CA VAL A 185 7.78 5.50 32.26
C VAL A 185 7.62 4.55 33.44
N GLU A 186 7.67 5.05 34.68
CA GLU A 186 7.46 4.24 35.90
C GLU A 186 6.03 3.67 36.02
N GLN A 187 5.05 4.32 35.38
CA GLN A 187 3.65 3.88 35.40
C GLN A 187 3.31 2.83 34.32
N ALA A 188 4.25 2.50 33.43
CA ALA A 188 4.00 1.52 32.38
C ALA A 188 3.71 0.14 32.98
N ALA A 189 2.57 -0.46 32.62
CA ALA A 189 2.12 -1.73 33.17
C ALA A 189 3.06 -2.92 32.83
N MET A 190 3.74 -2.85 31.68
CA MET A 190 4.65 -3.87 31.17
C MET A 190 5.94 -3.21 30.66
N PRO A 191 7.02 -3.97 30.43
CA PRO A 191 8.24 -3.42 29.83
C PRO A 191 7.94 -2.73 28.50
N ILE A 192 8.43 -1.50 28.35
CA ILE A 192 8.25 -0.71 27.13
C ILE A 192 9.10 -1.31 26.01
N ALA A 193 8.49 -1.65 24.87
CA ALA A 193 9.19 -2.19 23.70
C ALA A 193 9.40 -1.18 22.58
N GLY A 194 8.60 -0.12 22.53
CA GLY A 194 8.72 0.91 21.49
C GLY A 194 7.83 2.11 21.78
N VAL A 195 8.35 3.30 21.49
CA VAL A 195 7.67 4.58 21.69
C VAL A 195 7.37 5.21 20.34
N PHE A 196 6.12 5.63 20.14
CA PHE A 196 5.67 6.31 18.92
C PHE A 196 5.44 7.79 19.23
N LEU A 197 6.24 8.66 18.61
CA LEU A 197 6.08 10.10 18.72
C LEU A 197 5.30 10.62 17.51
N MET A 198 4.03 10.93 17.71
CA MET A 198 3.08 11.34 16.66
C MET A 198 2.50 12.74 16.92
N THR A 199 3.20 13.57 17.71
CA THR A 199 2.76 14.92 18.03
C THR A 199 2.90 15.87 16.85
N MET A 200 1.87 16.66 16.61
CA MET A 200 1.88 17.77 15.66
C MET A 200 1.28 19.02 16.30
N VAL A 201 2.03 20.12 16.30
CA VAL A 201 1.56 21.45 16.70
C VAL A 201 1.99 22.43 15.63
N LEU A 202 1.04 23.13 15.01
CA LEU A 202 1.28 24.09 13.94
C LEU A 202 0.89 25.49 14.44
N LYS A 203 1.89 26.31 14.78
CA LYS A 203 1.70 27.71 15.18
C LYS A 203 2.78 28.61 14.60
N LEU A 204 2.39 29.84 14.27
CA LEU A 204 3.05 30.68 13.25
C LEU A 204 3.53 32.06 13.73
N SER A 205 3.34 32.42 15.00
CA SER A 205 3.82 33.70 15.54
C SER A 205 5.26 33.61 16.09
N HIS A 206 5.95 34.75 16.22
CA HIS A 206 7.32 34.83 16.75
C HIS A 206 7.41 34.35 18.21
N ASP A 207 6.39 34.65 19.02
CA ASP A 207 6.25 34.18 20.41
C ASP A 207 5.86 32.69 20.49
N ASP A 208 5.28 32.13 19.41
CA ASP A 208 4.90 30.71 19.29
C ASP A 208 5.99 29.81 18.69
N TRP A 209 7.19 30.35 18.40
CA TRP A 209 8.32 29.58 17.84
C TRP A 209 8.58 28.30 18.64
N PHE A 210 8.61 28.45 19.96
CA PHE A 210 8.80 27.32 20.85
C PHE A 210 7.57 26.43 20.85
N THR A 211 6.33 26.93 20.90
CA THR A 211 5.11 26.10 21.02
C THR A 211 4.97 24.98 19.98
N ALA A 212 5.37 25.24 18.72
CA ALA A 212 5.37 24.23 17.65
C ALA A 212 6.59 23.28 17.71
N ALA A 213 7.72 23.78 18.21
CA ALA A 213 8.97 23.03 18.32
C ALA A 213 9.06 22.18 19.60
N ARG A 214 8.59 22.66 20.76
CA ARG A 214 8.78 22.03 22.09
C ARG A 214 8.39 20.55 22.13
N PRO A 215 7.22 20.12 21.62
CA PRO A 215 6.83 18.71 21.68
C PRO A 215 7.78 17.77 20.91
N LYS A 216 8.55 18.33 19.97
CA LYS A 216 9.49 17.62 19.08
C LYS A 216 10.97 17.91 19.39
N VAL A 217 11.28 19.05 20.03
CA VAL A 217 12.63 19.66 20.12
C VAL A 217 13.07 19.97 21.54
N ASP A 218 12.20 20.23 22.51
CA ASP A 218 12.65 20.62 23.87
C ASP A 218 13.28 19.46 24.67
N GLY A 219 13.59 18.35 23.99
CA GLY A 219 14.62 17.39 24.38
C GLY A 219 16.06 17.77 23.98
N ILE A 220 16.35 18.92 23.33
CA ILE A 220 17.63 19.69 23.17
C ILE A 220 17.60 20.58 21.89
N SER A 221 18.10 21.83 21.97
CA SER A 221 17.94 22.97 21.02
C SER A 221 18.85 22.97 19.77
N ILE A 222 18.35 23.42 18.59
CA ILE A 222 19.07 24.09 17.46
C ILE A 222 18.06 24.68 16.42
N LYS A 223 18.47 25.70 15.65
CA LYS A 223 17.69 26.51 14.67
C LYS A 223 18.01 26.11 13.21
N LEU A 224 17.01 25.88 12.34
CA LEU A 224 17.18 25.67 10.88
C LEU A 224 16.02 26.27 10.05
N ARG A 225 16.28 26.59 8.76
CA ARG A 225 15.42 27.34 7.83
C ARG A 225 14.69 26.44 6.81
N ASN A 226 13.44 26.83 6.47
CA ASN A 226 12.65 26.63 5.23
C ASN A 226 11.34 25.80 5.34
N THR A 227 10.19 26.52 5.28
CA THR A 227 9.11 26.61 4.26
C THR A 227 8.31 27.86 4.70
N VAL A 228 7.79 28.72 3.81
CA VAL A 228 7.07 29.95 4.24
C VAL A 228 5.90 29.54 5.14
N GLY A 229 6.00 29.89 6.42
CA GLY A 229 5.01 29.58 7.44
C GLY A 229 5.10 28.21 8.13
N GLN A 230 6.14 27.40 7.89
CA GLN A 230 6.38 26.13 8.61
C GLN A 230 7.83 25.92 9.06
N ALA A 231 8.66 26.97 9.06
CA ALA A 231 10.08 26.87 9.44
C ALA A 231 10.30 26.16 10.80
N ASN A 232 9.43 26.40 11.78
CA ASN A 232 9.49 25.81 13.12
C ASN A 232 9.24 24.29 13.07
N TYR A 233 8.29 23.86 12.23
CA TYR A 233 7.93 22.47 12.02
C TYR A 233 9.04 21.72 11.27
N SER A 234 9.62 22.33 10.22
CA SER A 234 10.75 21.77 9.48
C SER A 234 11.99 21.61 10.36
N ALA A 235 12.32 22.62 11.18
CA ALA A 235 13.45 22.55 12.11
C ALA A 235 13.28 21.41 13.13
N ALA A 236 12.06 21.23 13.65
CA ALA A 236 11.75 20.16 14.57
C ALA A 236 11.89 18.76 13.96
N ASN A 237 11.44 18.58 12.71
CA ASN A 237 11.59 17.30 12.02
C ASN A 237 13.06 16.99 11.66
N ALA A 238 13.83 18.03 11.29
CA ALA A 238 15.26 17.89 11.05
C ALA A 238 16.01 17.41 12.30
N TYR A 239 15.64 17.91 13.48
CA TYR A 239 16.17 17.43 14.75
C TYR A 239 15.88 15.94 14.98
N LEU A 240 14.64 15.47 14.81
CA LEU A 240 14.29 14.06 14.98
C LEU A 240 15.08 13.13 14.03
N THR A 241 15.36 13.63 12.83
CA THR A 241 16.19 12.92 11.84
C THR A 241 17.63 12.79 12.35
N ALA A 242 18.24 13.89 12.82
CA ALA A 242 19.59 13.87 13.39
C ALA A 242 19.67 13.03 14.67
N PHE A 243 18.66 13.10 15.53
CA PHE A 243 18.58 12.29 16.76
C PHE A 243 18.52 10.79 16.44
N THR A 244 17.78 10.40 15.41
CA THR A 244 17.72 8.99 14.95
C THR A 244 19.10 8.50 14.49
N GLN A 245 19.83 9.32 13.74
CA GLN A 245 21.21 9.01 13.33
C GLN A 245 22.12 8.86 14.55
N SER A 246 22.03 9.76 15.54
CA SER A 246 22.80 9.66 16.78
C SER A 246 22.50 8.37 17.56
N ARG A 247 21.23 7.92 17.59
CA ARG A 247 20.86 6.65 18.25
C ARG A 247 21.42 5.44 17.51
N HIS A 248 21.36 5.46 16.17
CA HIS A 248 21.96 4.39 15.36
C HIS A 248 23.48 4.30 15.54
N GLN A 249 24.18 5.42 15.68
CA GLN A 249 25.62 5.43 16.01
C GLN A 249 25.93 4.76 17.36
N GLN A 250 24.97 4.76 18.28
CA GLN A 250 25.07 4.09 19.59
C GLN A 250 24.50 2.66 19.56
N GLY A 251 24.13 2.13 18.38
CA GLY A 251 23.51 0.81 18.22
C GLY A 251 22.08 0.72 18.76
N LEU A 252 21.43 1.83 19.06
CA LEU A 252 20.09 1.87 19.62
C LEU A 252 19.02 1.97 18.52
N PRO A 253 17.86 1.30 18.67
CA PRO A 253 16.78 1.38 17.71
C PRO A 253 16.14 2.79 17.72
N ALA A 254 15.87 3.30 16.51
CA ALA A 254 15.12 4.51 16.23
C ALA A 254 14.69 4.55 14.75
N GLY A 255 13.65 5.31 14.43
CA GLY A 255 13.20 5.50 13.06
C GLY A 255 12.41 6.81 12.93
N VAL A 256 12.49 7.43 11.75
CA VAL A 256 11.70 8.63 11.40
C VAL A 256 11.00 8.39 10.08
N VAL A 257 9.68 8.42 10.10
CA VAL A 257 8.85 8.32 8.91
C VAL A 257 8.41 9.72 8.52
N ASN A 258 8.78 10.16 7.32
CA ASN A 258 8.29 11.42 6.76
C ASN A 258 6.93 11.16 6.13
N VAL A 259 5.87 11.47 6.87
CA VAL A 259 4.49 11.32 6.38
C VAL A 259 4.14 12.52 5.51
N GLY A 260 3.63 12.24 4.30
CA GLY A 260 3.13 13.24 3.37
C GLY A 260 1.76 13.78 3.77
N VAL A 261 1.04 14.41 2.84
CA VAL A 261 -0.32 14.89 3.09
C VAL A 261 -1.26 13.69 3.13
N VAL A 262 -1.93 13.47 4.27
CA VAL A 262 -3.00 12.48 4.42
C VAL A 262 -4.34 13.20 4.29
N ASP A 263 -5.21 12.79 3.36
CA ASP A 263 -6.38 13.59 2.94
C ASP A 263 -7.75 13.09 3.43
N ASP A 264 -7.82 11.93 4.06
CA ASP A 264 -9.02 11.29 4.58
C ASP A 264 -9.05 11.16 6.12
N ILE A 265 -7.90 11.28 6.77
CA ILE A 265 -7.75 11.42 8.23
C ILE A 265 -6.68 12.46 8.60
N GLY A 266 -6.69 12.94 9.85
CA GLY A 266 -5.67 13.88 10.34
C GLY A 266 -6.07 15.34 10.29
N TYR A 267 -5.07 16.21 10.50
CA TYR A 267 -5.24 17.67 10.58
C TYR A 267 -5.76 18.32 9.29
N VAL A 268 -5.51 17.70 8.14
CA VAL A 268 -5.86 18.24 6.82
C VAL A 268 -7.36 18.15 6.56
N VAL A 269 -8.01 17.08 7.03
CA VAL A 269 -9.48 16.94 6.98
C VAL A 269 -10.18 17.99 7.82
N GLU A 270 -9.61 18.32 8.98
CA GLU A 270 -10.13 19.35 9.87
C GLU A 270 -9.96 20.78 9.30
N ASN A 271 -9.15 20.94 8.25
CA ASN A 271 -8.88 22.22 7.59
C ASN A 271 -9.09 22.12 6.07
N PRO A 272 -10.34 22.14 5.57
CA PRO A 272 -10.64 21.95 4.15
C PRO A 272 -9.92 22.94 3.23
N ALA A 273 -9.76 24.20 3.67
CA ALA A 273 -9.02 25.22 2.94
C ALA A 273 -7.54 24.88 2.74
N LEU A 274 -6.93 24.18 3.70
CA LEU A 274 -5.55 23.72 3.62
C LEU A 274 -5.42 22.55 2.63
N LEU A 275 -6.40 21.65 2.61
CA LEU A 275 -6.46 20.58 1.60
C LEU A 275 -6.61 21.14 0.18
N GLU A 276 -7.45 22.16 -0.01
CA GLU A 276 -7.57 22.86 -1.29
C GLU A 276 -6.27 23.55 -1.70
N GLN A 277 -5.54 24.17 -0.76
CA GLN A 277 -4.21 24.73 -1.02
C GLN A 277 -3.20 23.66 -1.42
N PHE A 278 -3.15 22.52 -0.74
CA PHE A 278 -2.26 21.43 -1.12
C PHE A 278 -2.60 20.84 -2.50
N ARG A 279 -3.88 20.73 -2.83
CA ARG A 279 -4.35 20.33 -4.17
C ARG A 279 -3.99 21.38 -5.21
N ALA A 280 -4.15 22.66 -4.92
CA ALA A 280 -3.77 23.76 -5.81
C ALA A 280 -2.25 23.81 -6.05
N LEU A 281 -1.45 23.38 -5.05
CA LEU A 281 0.00 23.24 -5.14
C LEU A 281 0.44 21.87 -5.70
N ASN A 282 -0.48 21.04 -6.23
CA ASN A 282 -0.24 19.71 -6.79
C ASN A 282 0.53 18.75 -5.86
N PHE A 283 0.32 18.86 -4.54
CA PHE A 283 0.85 17.86 -3.61
C PHE A 283 0.17 16.52 -3.85
N TYR A 284 0.98 15.45 -3.92
CA TYR A 284 0.46 14.10 -3.88
C TYR A 284 -0.06 13.80 -2.47
N THR A 285 -1.34 13.40 -2.38
CA THR A 285 -1.98 13.00 -1.13
C THR A 285 -2.06 11.48 -1.03
N MET A 286 -2.05 10.98 0.20
CA MET A 286 -2.29 9.56 0.51
C MET A 286 -3.53 9.42 1.39
N ASP A 287 -4.14 8.24 1.33
CA ASP A 287 -5.22 7.86 2.22
C ASP A 287 -4.69 7.11 3.46
N GLU A 288 -5.56 6.87 4.43
CA GLU A 288 -5.28 6.13 5.66
C GLU A 288 -4.65 4.76 5.36
N THR A 289 -5.20 4.05 4.37
CA THR A 289 -4.71 2.72 3.97
C THR A 289 -3.28 2.81 3.44
N GLY A 290 -2.98 3.79 2.59
CA GLY A 290 -1.65 4.03 2.06
C GLY A 290 -0.62 4.33 3.15
N LEU A 291 -1.01 5.06 4.20
CA LEU A 291 -0.16 5.29 5.37
C LEU A 291 0.12 3.98 6.13
N LEU A 292 -0.91 3.22 6.47
CA LEU A 292 -0.76 1.96 7.21
C LEU A 292 0.05 0.92 6.43
N ASP A 293 -0.15 0.83 5.11
CA ASP A 293 0.64 -0.02 4.22
C ASP A 293 2.11 0.41 4.19
N ALA A 294 2.38 1.71 4.17
CA ALA A 294 3.74 2.24 4.22
C ALA A 294 4.42 1.89 5.56
N LEU A 295 3.70 2.01 6.68
CA LEU A 295 4.20 1.61 8.01
C LEU A 295 4.45 0.10 8.09
N ALA A 296 3.53 -0.72 7.56
CA ALA A 296 3.66 -2.17 7.56
C ALA A 296 4.83 -2.68 6.71
N ARG A 297 5.17 -1.97 5.63
CA ARG A 297 6.31 -2.29 4.75
C ARG A 297 7.63 -1.66 5.20
N ASP A 298 7.59 -0.77 6.19
CA ASP A 298 8.78 -0.12 6.68
C ASP A 298 9.71 -1.13 7.37
N ARG A 299 10.89 -1.35 6.79
CA ARG A 299 11.88 -2.30 7.32
C ARG A 299 12.26 -1.99 8.78
N ARG A 300 12.11 -0.76 9.24
CA ARG A 300 12.41 -0.35 10.62
C ARG A 300 11.36 -0.88 11.60
N MET A 301 10.10 -0.97 11.18
CA MET A 301 9.04 -1.60 11.98
C MET A 301 9.26 -3.11 12.12
N ALA A 302 9.76 -3.76 11.06
CA ALA A 302 10.17 -5.16 11.12
C ALA A 302 11.45 -5.35 11.97
N GLN A 303 12.47 -4.50 11.77
CA GLN A 303 13.79 -4.64 12.44
C GLN A 303 13.74 -4.37 13.95
N ALA A 304 12.88 -3.49 14.44
CA ALA A 304 12.68 -3.26 15.87
C ALA A 304 12.16 -4.51 16.62
N HIS A 305 11.60 -5.47 15.89
CA HIS A 305 11.10 -6.74 16.41
C HIS A 305 11.96 -7.96 16.02
N LEU A 306 13.01 -7.76 15.20
CA LEU A 306 13.88 -8.81 14.62
C LEU A 306 15.29 -8.86 15.21
N GLN A 307 15.55 -8.29 16.40
CA GLN A 307 16.83 -8.54 17.11
C GLN A 307 16.94 -9.97 17.66
N ASP A 308 16.66 -10.96 16.80
CA ASP A 308 17.10 -12.35 16.97
C ASP A 308 17.47 -13.05 15.64
N SER A 309 17.44 -12.39 14.48
CA SER A 309 17.82 -13.07 13.22
C SER A 309 18.59 -12.16 12.25
N GLY A 310 19.84 -12.57 11.97
CA GLY A 310 20.81 -11.86 11.13
C GLY A 310 20.34 -11.58 9.71
N ALA A 311 20.67 -10.38 9.23
CA ALA A 311 20.27 -9.85 7.93
C ALA A 311 21.37 -10.04 6.86
N THR A 312 20.94 -10.39 5.65
CA THR A 312 21.71 -10.23 4.40
C THR A 312 20.94 -9.33 3.42
N SER A 313 21.69 -8.46 2.75
CA SER A 313 21.24 -7.37 1.88
C SER A 313 21.44 -7.66 0.40
N GLY A 314 20.47 -7.30 -0.45
CA GLY A 314 20.61 -7.22 -1.90
C GLY A 314 19.83 -6.02 -2.46
N ALA A 315 20.48 -5.23 -3.33
CA ALA A 315 19.99 -3.98 -3.90
C ALA A 315 19.49 -4.15 -5.35
N SER A 316 18.53 -3.33 -5.80
CA SER A 316 18.01 -3.29 -7.18
C SER A 316 17.95 -1.85 -7.72
N THR A 317 18.70 -1.57 -8.78
CA THR A 317 19.12 -0.25 -9.28
C THR A 317 18.24 0.39 -10.39
N GLY A 318 17.16 -0.25 -10.84
CA GLY A 318 16.41 0.24 -12.03
C GLY A 318 15.29 1.27 -11.77
N SER A 319 14.76 1.35 -10.55
CA SER A 319 13.61 2.22 -10.22
C SER A 319 14.00 3.67 -9.92
N GLU A 320 15.26 3.95 -9.64
CA GLU A 320 15.71 5.26 -9.16
C GLU A 320 15.84 6.28 -10.31
N ASP A 321 16.29 5.86 -11.49
CA ASP A 321 16.55 6.74 -12.64
C ASP A 321 15.28 7.34 -13.24
N PHE A 322 14.20 6.55 -13.38
CA PHE A 322 12.93 7.06 -13.93
C PHE A 322 12.22 8.03 -12.97
N GLY A 323 12.31 7.77 -11.66
CA GLY A 323 11.79 8.67 -10.64
C GLY A 323 12.51 10.02 -10.61
N GLN A 324 13.82 10.04 -10.85
CA GLN A 324 14.60 11.27 -10.99
C GLN A 324 14.23 12.02 -12.28
N PHE A 325 14.10 11.31 -13.41
CA PHE A 325 13.69 11.91 -14.68
C PHE A 325 12.32 12.60 -14.60
N MET A 326 11.32 11.95 -13.99
CA MET A 326 9.98 12.54 -13.84
C MET A 326 9.97 13.77 -12.93
N LYS A 327 10.84 13.83 -11.91
CA LYS A 327 11.01 15.04 -11.09
C LYS A 327 11.57 16.20 -11.91
N SER A 328 12.54 15.95 -12.78
CA SER A 328 13.09 16.97 -13.68
C SER A 328 12.09 17.47 -14.71
N VAL A 329 11.31 16.57 -15.31
CA VAL A 329 10.26 16.89 -16.29
C VAL A 329 9.14 17.72 -15.66
N ASN A 330 8.72 17.40 -14.42
CA ASN A 330 7.71 18.19 -13.71
C ASN A 330 8.19 19.59 -13.32
N ALA A 331 9.50 19.77 -13.08
CA ALA A 331 10.09 21.08 -12.83
C ALA A 331 10.27 21.92 -14.11
N SER A 332 10.40 21.28 -15.28
CA SER A 332 10.58 21.95 -16.56
C SER A 332 10.01 21.11 -17.71
N PRO A 333 8.71 21.27 -18.05
CA PRO A 333 8.06 20.46 -19.09
C PRO A 333 8.62 20.66 -20.50
N SER A 334 9.36 21.76 -20.74
CA SER A 334 10.11 22.00 -21.98
C SER A 334 11.21 20.96 -22.23
N LEU A 335 11.63 20.22 -21.22
CA LEU A 335 12.55 19.08 -21.40
C LEU A 335 11.97 18.01 -22.33
N LEU A 336 10.64 17.88 -22.40
CA LEU A 336 9.96 16.96 -23.32
C LEU A 336 9.89 17.46 -24.77
N ASP A 337 10.38 18.67 -25.08
CA ASP A 337 10.60 19.11 -26.46
C ASP A 337 11.88 18.53 -27.06
N THR A 338 12.78 17.99 -26.21
CA THR A 338 13.99 17.32 -26.66
C THR A 338 13.66 15.89 -27.10
N PRO A 339 14.01 15.48 -28.34
CA PRO A 339 13.70 14.14 -28.85
C PRO A 339 14.15 13.00 -27.93
N ASN A 340 15.37 13.06 -27.38
CA ASN A 340 15.89 12.04 -26.47
C ASN A 340 15.04 11.86 -25.20
N ASN A 341 14.50 12.94 -24.65
CA ASN A 341 13.68 12.87 -23.43
C ASN A 341 12.27 12.34 -23.74
N LEU A 342 11.74 12.68 -24.91
CA LEU A 342 10.48 12.11 -25.39
C LEU A 342 10.64 10.60 -25.67
N ASP A 343 11.74 10.19 -26.27
CA ASP A 343 12.05 8.78 -26.54
C ASP A 343 12.24 8.01 -25.24
N PHE A 344 12.91 8.59 -24.24
CA PHE A 344 13.06 8.00 -22.92
C PHE A 344 11.70 7.82 -22.20
N LEU A 345 10.86 8.86 -22.18
CA LEU A 345 9.50 8.76 -21.63
C LEU A 345 8.67 7.68 -22.34
N THR A 346 8.77 7.64 -23.67
CA THR A 346 8.06 6.67 -24.52
C THR A 346 8.54 5.24 -24.25
N ALA A 347 9.84 5.04 -24.10
CA ALA A 347 10.43 3.75 -23.76
C ALA A 347 9.97 3.26 -22.38
N GLN A 348 9.89 4.14 -21.38
CA GLN A 348 9.43 3.79 -20.03
C GLN A 348 7.93 3.44 -19.99
N ILE A 349 7.10 4.19 -20.74
CA ILE A 349 5.68 3.84 -20.94
C ILE A 349 5.57 2.47 -21.62
N GLY A 350 6.38 2.23 -22.65
CA GLY A 350 6.45 0.95 -23.35
C GLY A 350 6.86 -0.21 -22.45
N MET A 351 7.92 -0.04 -21.65
CA MET A 351 8.40 -1.02 -20.67
C MET A 351 7.34 -1.31 -19.60
N CYS A 352 6.59 -0.30 -19.15
CA CYS A 352 5.49 -0.49 -18.23
C CYS A 352 4.36 -1.33 -18.83
N ILE A 353 3.93 -1.00 -20.07
CA ILE A 353 2.91 -1.77 -20.78
C ILE A 353 3.39 -3.19 -21.02
N TYR A 354 4.66 -3.38 -21.39
CA TYR A 354 5.24 -4.71 -21.58
C TYR A 354 5.27 -5.46 -20.27
N ASN A 355 5.73 -4.88 -19.15
CA ASN A 355 5.70 -5.52 -17.84
C ASN A 355 4.29 -5.91 -17.38
N LEU A 356 3.29 -5.04 -17.60
CA LEU A 356 1.88 -5.33 -17.29
C LEU A 356 1.31 -6.46 -18.16
N MET A 357 1.69 -6.49 -19.43
CA MET A 357 1.39 -7.61 -20.33
C MET A 357 2.32 -8.81 -20.09
N SER A 358 3.28 -8.68 -19.17
CA SER A 358 4.35 -9.60 -18.80
C SER A 358 5.37 -9.92 -19.92
N ARG A 359 5.55 -9.04 -20.92
CA ARG A 359 6.41 -9.20 -22.12
C ARG A 359 7.84 -8.80 -21.77
N ASP A 360 8.83 -9.45 -22.38
CA ASP A 360 10.23 -9.11 -22.17
C ASP A 360 10.49 -7.68 -22.71
N ALA A 361 11.16 -6.86 -21.92
CA ALA A 361 11.52 -5.49 -22.28
C ALA A 361 12.48 -5.44 -23.50
N LYS A 362 13.15 -6.55 -23.83
CA LYS A 362 14.01 -6.67 -25.02
C LYS A 362 13.22 -6.66 -26.34
N ASP A 363 11.95 -7.04 -26.29
CA ASP A 363 11.07 -7.10 -27.48
C ASP A 363 10.28 -5.79 -27.66
N LEU A 364 10.71 -4.71 -27.01
CA LEU A 364 9.96 -3.45 -26.98
C LEU A 364 9.84 -2.82 -28.37
N ASP A 365 8.68 -3.02 -28.99
CA ASP A 365 8.30 -2.36 -30.23
C ASP A 365 7.32 -1.21 -29.95
N LEU A 366 7.80 0.03 -30.13
CA LEU A 366 7.04 1.26 -29.89
C LEU A 366 6.01 1.56 -31.00
N SER A 367 6.04 0.83 -32.12
CA SER A 367 5.12 0.99 -33.24
C SER A 367 3.79 0.27 -33.04
N LEU A 368 3.74 -0.71 -32.13
CA LEU A 368 2.55 -1.51 -31.86
C LEU A 368 1.45 -0.70 -31.16
N ASN A 369 0.20 -0.98 -31.53
CA ASN A 369 -0.97 -0.45 -30.82
C ASN A 369 -1.40 -1.37 -29.66
N LEU A 370 -2.17 -0.83 -28.72
CA LEU A 370 -2.58 -1.53 -27.50
C LEU A 370 -3.41 -2.80 -27.79
N THR A 371 -4.24 -2.78 -28.83
CA THR A 371 -5.04 -3.95 -29.25
C THR A 371 -4.16 -5.07 -29.79
N GLN A 372 -3.12 -4.74 -30.57
CA GLN A 372 -2.11 -5.70 -31.06
C GLN A 372 -1.25 -6.27 -29.92
N LEU A 373 -1.08 -5.51 -28.84
CA LEU A 373 -0.40 -5.98 -27.64
C LEU A 373 -1.26 -6.93 -26.80
N GLY A 374 -2.58 -7.00 -27.08
CA GLY A 374 -3.52 -7.83 -26.35
C GLY A 374 -4.03 -7.18 -25.06
N VAL A 375 -3.93 -5.85 -24.96
CA VAL A 375 -4.44 -5.09 -23.81
C VAL A 375 -5.97 -5.15 -23.84
N ASP A 376 -6.56 -5.80 -22.84
CA ASP A 376 -8.01 -5.83 -22.63
C ASP A 376 -8.50 -4.65 -21.79
N SER A 377 -9.82 -4.56 -21.59
CA SER A 377 -10.44 -3.48 -20.83
C SER A 377 -9.98 -3.39 -19.37
N LEU A 378 -9.52 -4.49 -18.76
CA LEU A 378 -9.06 -4.52 -17.36
C LEU A 378 -7.61 -4.04 -17.27
N VAL A 379 -6.73 -4.55 -18.13
CA VAL A 379 -5.33 -4.11 -18.19
C VAL A 379 -5.25 -2.65 -18.65
N ALA A 380 -6.15 -2.19 -19.51
CA ALA A 380 -6.26 -0.77 -19.87
C ALA A 380 -6.57 0.11 -18.65
N ILE A 381 -7.39 -0.35 -17.70
CA ILE A 381 -7.65 0.37 -16.44
C ILE A 381 -6.39 0.40 -15.58
N GLU A 382 -5.61 -0.68 -15.54
CA GLU A 382 -4.39 -0.75 -14.74
C GLU A 382 -3.26 0.12 -15.30
N ILE A 383 -3.06 0.11 -16.64
CA ILE A 383 -2.14 1.03 -17.31
C ILE A 383 -2.58 2.48 -17.10
N ARG A 384 -3.89 2.78 -17.18
CA ARG A 384 -4.42 4.12 -16.89
C ARG A 384 -4.18 4.55 -15.45
N ASN A 385 -4.37 3.64 -14.49
CA ASN A 385 -4.10 3.91 -13.09
C ASN A 385 -2.62 4.18 -12.84
N TRP A 386 -1.74 3.38 -13.46
CA TRP A 386 -0.29 3.62 -13.43
C TRP A 386 0.07 4.97 -14.06
N TRP A 387 -0.51 5.30 -15.21
CA TRP A 387 -0.31 6.56 -15.93
C TRP A 387 -0.71 7.76 -15.06
N ARG A 388 -1.87 7.68 -14.40
CA ARG A 388 -2.34 8.72 -13.47
C ARG A 388 -1.42 8.85 -12.25
N ARG A 389 -0.99 7.73 -11.66
CA ARG A 389 -0.08 7.71 -10.49
C ARG A 389 1.32 8.23 -10.81
N THR A 390 1.83 7.93 -12.00
CA THR A 390 3.24 8.15 -12.37
C THR A 390 3.44 9.48 -13.12
N LEU A 391 2.54 9.78 -14.07
CA LEU A 391 2.66 10.94 -14.96
C LEU A 391 1.77 12.11 -14.52
N GLY A 392 0.81 11.89 -13.61
CA GLY A 392 -0.09 12.94 -13.13
C GLY A 392 -1.12 13.43 -14.16
N VAL A 393 -1.23 12.76 -15.31
CA VAL A 393 -2.14 13.13 -16.41
C VAL A 393 -3.37 12.23 -16.42
N ASN A 394 -4.54 12.84 -16.56
CA ASN A 394 -5.77 12.11 -16.85
C ASN A 394 -5.99 12.01 -18.36
N VAL A 395 -6.14 10.79 -18.87
CA VAL A 395 -6.49 10.50 -20.26
C VAL A 395 -7.81 9.73 -20.28
N SER A 396 -8.73 10.07 -21.17
CA SER A 396 -9.98 9.32 -21.29
C SER A 396 -9.73 7.92 -21.87
N PRO A 397 -10.53 6.89 -21.51
CA PRO A 397 -10.38 5.55 -22.09
C PRO A 397 -10.44 5.53 -23.62
N LEU A 398 -11.20 6.44 -24.23
CA LEU A 398 -11.33 6.56 -25.68
C LEU A 398 -10.08 7.16 -26.35
N GLU A 399 -9.46 8.17 -25.74
CA GLU A 399 -8.19 8.75 -26.23
C GLU A 399 -7.03 7.78 -26.03
N PHE A 400 -7.04 7.05 -24.92
CA PHE A 400 -6.03 6.06 -24.57
C PHE A 400 -6.06 4.86 -25.53
N MET A 401 -7.24 4.28 -25.75
CA MET A 401 -7.43 3.16 -26.71
C MET A 401 -7.36 3.63 -28.17
N GLY A 402 -7.64 4.92 -28.43
CA GLY A 402 -7.51 5.53 -29.75
C GLY A 402 -6.08 5.83 -30.18
N ALA A 403 -5.10 5.71 -29.27
CA ALA A 403 -3.70 5.88 -29.58
C ALA A 403 -3.20 4.75 -30.49
N ARG A 404 -2.83 5.09 -31.73
CA ARG A 404 -2.47 4.13 -32.77
C ARG A 404 -1.13 3.43 -32.58
N SER A 405 -0.35 3.81 -31.56
CA SER A 405 0.92 3.16 -31.20
C SER A 405 1.41 3.60 -29.81
N ILE A 406 2.34 2.86 -29.20
CA ILE A 406 3.04 3.29 -27.97
C ILE A 406 3.80 4.61 -28.18
N ALA A 407 4.39 4.84 -29.36
CA ALA A 407 5.01 6.12 -29.69
C ALA A 407 4.01 7.30 -29.64
N ASN A 408 2.77 7.07 -30.07
CA ASN A 408 1.71 8.07 -29.98
C ASN A 408 1.21 8.24 -28.54
N LEU A 409 1.25 7.18 -27.71
CA LEU A 409 1.03 7.29 -26.27
C LEU A 409 2.10 8.15 -25.60
N GLY A 410 3.38 8.01 -25.94
CA GLY A 410 4.44 8.87 -25.44
C GLY A 410 4.24 10.36 -25.77
N LYS A 411 3.78 10.65 -26.99
CA LYS A 411 3.40 12.02 -27.39
C LYS A 411 2.17 12.52 -26.65
N LEU A 412 1.17 11.67 -26.43
CA LEU A 412 -0.03 12.00 -25.67
C LEU A 412 0.30 12.28 -24.19
N ALA A 413 1.19 11.48 -23.60
CA ALA A 413 1.73 11.71 -22.26
C ALA A 413 2.44 13.07 -22.19
N ALA A 414 3.35 13.34 -23.12
CA ALA A 414 4.10 14.59 -23.13
C ALA A 414 3.21 15.82 -23.32
N LYS A 415 2.20 15.72 -24.19
CA LYS A 415 1.19 16.76 -24.39
C LYS A 415 0.37 16.98 -23.10
N GLY A 416 -0.12 15.91 -22.49
CA GLY A 416 -0.92 15.99 -21.27
C GLY A 416 -0.14 16.53 -20.07
N ILE A 417 1.16 16.20 -19.94
CA ILE A 417 2.04 16.77 -18.89
C ILE A 417 2.19 18.29 -19.10
N LYS A 418 2.40 18.74 -20.35
CA LYS A 418 2.51 20.17 -20.67
C LYS A 418 1.21 20.93 -20.48
N GLU A 419 0.06 20.32 -20.81
CA GLU A 419 -1.26 20.93 -20.62
C GLU A 419 -1.65 21.00 -19.15
N ALA A 420 -1.39 19.95 -18.37
CA ALA A 420 -1.59 19.96 -16.92
C ALA A 420 -0.75 21.05 -16.22
N HIS A 421 0.47 21.31 -16.73
CA HIS A 421 1.33 22.37 -16.20
C HIS A 421 0.98 23.79 -16.69
N ARG A 422 0.22 23.93 -17.80
CA ARG A 422 -0.32 25.23 -18.24
C ARG A 422 -1.63 25.60 -17.55
N ALA A 423 -2.34 24.59 -17.03
CA ALA A 423 -3.62 24.74 -16.33
C ALA A 423 -3.46 24.89 -14.80
N ALA A 424 -2.29 24.54 -14.26
CA ALA A 424 -1.85 24.82 -12.90
C ALA A 424 -1.07 26.15 -12.85
#